data_AF-A0A2V8Q4M1-F1
#
_entry.id   AF-A0A2V8Q4M1-F1
#
_cell.length_a   1.000
_cell.length_b   1.000
_cell.length_c   1.000
_cell.angle_alpha   90.00
_cell.angle_beta   90.00
_cell.angle_gamma   90.00
#
_symmetry.space_group_name_H-M   'P 1'
#
loop_
_entity.id
_entity.type
_entity.pdbx_description
1 polymer ?
#
loop_
_entity_poly.entity_id
_entity_poly.type
_entity_poly.pdbx_seq_one_letter_code
_entity_poly.pdbx_strand_id
1 'polypeptide(L)'
;MSTKKLLLIIAGIICVLVLVVAIFVGGIAWFVFHTIGTSEAADTARTYLRSNARLKQDIGEVQDFGSFVTGQINVENGDGVATLHLKVIGEKRTVNARVDLSYRENRAWRVTGASYNRDGQDIDLIQGYGEPGPPSN
;
A
#
# COMPACT_ATOMS: atom_id res chain seq x y z
N MET A 1 -15.56 56.53 7.48
CA MET A 1 -14.94 55.56 6.53
C MET A 1 -16.02 55.10 5.54
N SER A 2 -15.73 55.05 4.23
CA SER A 2 -16.74 54.70 3.22
C SER A 2 -17.07 53.20 3.26
N THR A 3 -18.35 52.84 3.19
CA THR A 3 -18.88 51.46 3.22
C THR A 3 -18.19 50.53 2.21
N LYS A 4 -17.73 51.08 1.08
CA LYS A 4 -16.97 50.37 0.04
C LYS A 4 -15.60 49.87 0.54
N LYS A 5 -14.94 50.65 1.40
CA LYS A 5 -13.64 50.29 2.01
C LYS A 5 -13.81 49.17 3.05
N LEU A 6 -14.91 49.21 3.82
CA LEU A 6 -15.24 48.16 4.80
C LEU A 6 -15.51 46.81 4.09
N LEU A 7 -16.29 46.83 3.00
CA LEU A 7 -16.59 45.62 2.22
C LEU A 7 -15.33 44.99 1.61
N LEU A 8 -14.39 45.80 1.11
CA LEU A 8 -13.12 45.31 0.57
C LEU A 8 -12.25 44.64 1.65
N ILE A 9 -12.21 45.20 2.86
CA ILE A 9 -11.46 44.62 3.98
C ILE A 9 -12.09 43.29 4.42
N ILE A 10 -13.41 43.24 4.55
CA ILE A 10 -14.13 42.01 4.93
C ILE A 10 -13.94 40.92 3.87
N ALA A 11 -14.07 41.27 2.58
CA ALA A 11 -13.82 40.34 1.48
C ALA A 11 -12.37 39.81 1.48
N GLY A 12 -11.39 40.67 1.76
CA GLY A 12 -9.99 40.28 1.90
C GLY A 12 -9.77 39.29 3.04
N ILE A 13 -10.37 39.55 4.21
CA ILE A 13 -10.27 38.65 5.38
C ILE A 13 -10.89 37.29 5.07
N ILE A 14 -12.09 37.26 4.47
CA ILE A 14 -12.76 36.01 4.08
C ILE A 14 -11.91 35.22 3.08
N CYS A 15 -11.33 35.90 2.08
CA CYS A 15 -10.47 35.27 1.09
C CYS A 15 -9.25 34.60 1.74
N VAL A 16 -8.55 35.31 2.64
CA VAL A 16 -7.41 34.76 3.37
C VAL A 16 -7.82 33.55 4.23
N LEU A 17 -8.96 33.63 4.90
CA LEU A 17 -9.45 32.57 5.79
C LEU A 17 -9.79 31.29 5.00
N VAL A 18 -10.43 31.42 3.83
CA VAL A 18 -10.68 30.29 2.91
C VAL A 18 -9.37 29.68 2.42
N LEU A 19 -8.37 30.51 2.11
CA LEU A 19 -7.06 30.06 1.62
C LEU A 19 -6.32 29.25 2.70
N VAL A 20 -6.35 29.71 3.96
CA VAL A 20 -5.76 28.99 5.10
C VAL A 20 -6.43 27.62 5.30
N VAL A 21 -7.76 27.57 5.26
CA VAL A 21 -8.51 26.30 5.40
C VAL A 21 -8.19 25.35 4.24
N ALA A 22 -8.13 25.86 3.00
CA ALA A 22 -7.80 25.06 1.83
C ALA A 22 -6.38 24.49 1.90
N ILE A 23 -5.40 25.26 2.36
CA ILE A 23 -4.02 24.79 2.55
C ILE A 23 -3.97 23.75 3.67
N PHE A 24 -4.68 23.95 4.78
CA PHE A 24 -4.63 23.04 5.91
C PHE A 24 -5.30 21.69 5.58
N VAL A 25 -6.50 21.72 5.00
CA VAL A 25 -7.22 20.51 4.58
C VAL A 25 -6.52 19.83 3.41
N GLY A 26 -6.08 20.62 2.41
CA GLY A 26 -5.33 20.11 1.27
C GLY A 26 -3.99 19.51 1.69
N GLY A 27 -3.29 20.11 2.66
CA GLY A 27 -2.04 19.62 3.20
C GLY A 27 -2.21 18.30 3.96
N ILE A 28 -3.24 18.18 4.82
CA ILE A 28 -3.53 16.93 5.52
C ILE A 28 -3.97 15.84 4.54
N ALA A 29 -4.86 16.15 3.60
CA ALA A 29 -5.29 15.21 2.57
C ALA A 29 -4.08 14.75 1.74
N TRP A 30 -3.26 15.68 1.24
CA TRP A 30 -2.03 15.37 0.52
C TRP A 30 -1.09 14.49 1.35
N PHE A 31 -0.89 14.82 2.62
CA PHE A 31 -0.01 14.07 3.52
C PHE A 31 -0.50 12.63 3.75
N VAL A 32 -1.81 12.45 3.99
CA VAL A 32 -2.41 11.12 4.17
C VAL A 32 -2.40 10.32 2.87
N PHE A 33 -2.77 10.93 1.74
CA PHE A 33 -2.74 10.28 0.42
C PHE A 33 -1.30 9.92 0.00
N HIS A 34 -0.32 10.78 0.29
CA HIS A 34 1.09 10.50 0.05
C HIS A 34 1.57 9.33 0.93
N THR A 35 1.26 9.34 2.23
CA THR A 35 1.70 8.29 3.17
C THR A 35 1.10 6.92 2.86
N ILE A 36 -0.12 6.86 2.31
CA ILE A 36 -0.80 5.60 1.98
C ILE A 36 -0.43 5.11 0.57
N GLY A 37 -0.37 6.01 -0.42
CA GLY A 37 -0.06 5.68 -1.83
C GLY A 37 1.42 5.37 -2.11
N THR A 38 2.31 5.87 -1.24
CA THR A 38 3.75 5.52 -1.22
C THR A 38 4.10 4.66 0.00
N SER A 39 3.13 3.94 0.59
CA SER A 39 3.39 3.17 1.80
C SER A 39 4.52 2.17 1.56
N GLU A 40 5.55 2.26 2.41
CA GLU A 40 6.68 1.33 2.48
C GLU A 40 6.21 -0.13 2.45
N ALA A 41 5.00 -0.42 2.94
CA ALA A 41 4.34 -1.70 2.84
C ALA A 41 4.11 -2.19 1.40
N ALA A 42 3.63 -1.33 0.50
CA ALA A 42 3.39 -1.70 -0.91
C ALA A 42 4.70 -1.90 -1.68
N ASP A 43 5.72 -1.08 -1.41
CA ASP A 43 7.04 -1.24 -2.05
C ASP A 43 7.78 -2.48 -1.51
N THR A 44 7.68 -2.73 -0.21
CA THR A 44 8.17 -3.96 0.43
C THR A 44 7.47 -5.19 -0.16
N ALA A 45 6.14 -5.14 -0.34
CA ALA A 45 5.38 -6.22 -0.97
C ALA A 45 5.81 -6.45 -2.43
N ARG A 46 5.97 -5.38 -3.23
CA ARG A 46 6.45 -5.48 -4.63
C ARG A 46 7.85 -6.07 -4.70
N THR A 47 8.76 -5.60 -3.85
CA THR A 47 10.14 -6.09 -3.79
C THR A 47 10.19 -7.57 -3.37
N TYR A 48 9.38 -7.98 -2.40
CA TYR A 48 9.25 -9.37 -2.00
C TYR A 48 8.74 -10.24 -3.16
N LEU A 49 7.66 -9.82 -3.83
CA LEU A 49 7.09 -10.56 -4.96
C LEU A 49 8.08 -10.65 -6.14
N ARG A 50 8.82 -9.58 -6.44
CA ARG A 50 9.86 -9.57 -7.48
C ARG A 50 11.04 -10.47 -7.18
N SER A 51 11.37 -10.70 -5.91
CA SER A 51 12.52 -11.53 -5.53
C SER A 51 12.14 -13.00 -5.28
N ASN A 52 10.85 -13.31 -5.18
CA ASN A 52 10.39 -14.66 -4.84
C ASN A 52 10.56 -15.65 -6.02
N ALA A 53 11.43 -16.65 -5.83
CA ALA A 53 11.72 -17.66 -6.86
C ALA A 53 10.51 -18.54 -7.20
N ARG A 54 9.65 -18.86 -6.21
CA ARG A 54 8.44 -19.69 -6.41
C ARG A 54 7.43 -18.97 -7.30
N LEU A 55 7.25 -17.67 -7.08
CA LEU A 55 6.41 -16.84 -7.93
C LEU A 55 6.97 -16.80 -9.36
N LYS A 56 8.26 -16.48 -9.53
CA LYS A 56 8.92 -16.42 -10.84
C LYS A 56 8.87 -17.74 -11.61
N GLN A 57 8.99 -18.87 -10.93
CA GLN A 57 8.93 -20.19 -11.57
C GLN A 57 7.59 -20.41 -12.26
N ASP A 58 6.51 -19.92 -11.65
CA ASP A 58 5.15 -20.06 -12.17
C ASP A 58 4.79 -18.98 -13.20
N ILE A 59 4.98 -17.71 -12.85
CA ILE A 59 4.50 -16.60 -13.68
C ILE A 59 5.54 -16.10 -14.69
N GLY A 60 6.78 -16.59 -14.62
CA GLY A 60 7.93 -16.05 -15.35
C GLY A 60 8.55 -14.84 -14.62
N GLU A 61 9.50 -14.17 -15.26
CA GLU A 61 10.06 -12.94 -14.71
C GLU A 61 8.95 -11.89 -14.50
N VAL A 62 9.00 -11.19 -13.36
CA VAL A 62 7.99 -10.18 -13.01
C VAL A 62 8.26 -8.94 -13.83
N GLN A 63 7.46 -8.73 -14.88
CA GLN A 63 7.61 -7.58 -15.77
C GLN A 63 7.05 -6.33 -15.11
N ASP A 64 5.83 -6.42 -14.59
CA ASP A 64 5.13 -5.26 -14.05
C ASP A 64 4.15 -5.63 -12.92
N PHE A 65 3.70 -4.61 -12.21
CA PHE A 65 2.62 -4.70 -11.23
C PHE A 65 1.41 -3.90 -11.72
N GLY A 66 0.21 -4.37 -11.42
CA GLY A 66 -1.01 -3.64 -11.74
C GLY A 66 -1.00 -2.25 -11.10
N SER A 67 -1.60 -1.29 -11.79
CA SER A 67 -1.75 0.11 -11.36
C SER A 67 -2.65 0.29 -10.12
N PHE A 68 -3.37 -0.76 -9.72
CA PHE A 68 -4.23 -0.76 -8.54
C PHE A 68 -3.67 -1.70 -7.48
N VAL A 69 -3.39 -1.13 -6.31
CA VAL A 69 -3.12 -1.87 -5.07
C VAL A 69 -4.34 -1.69 -4.20
N THR A 70 -5.04 -2.77 -3.90
CA THR A 70 -6.16 -2.77 -2.95
C THR A 70 -5.69 -3.38 -1.63
N GLY A 71 -6.33 -3.04 -0.53
CA GLY A 71 -5.90 -3.57 0.75
C GLY A 71 -6.54 -2.86 1.93
N GLN A 72 -6.32 -3.42 3.10
CA GLN A 72 -6.72 -2.84 4.36
C GLN A 72 -5.49 -2.69 5.24
N ILE A 73 -5.31 -1.50 5.80
CA ILE A 73 -4.28 -1.23 6.79
C ILE A 73 -5.00 -0.94 8.10
N ASN A 74 -4.76 -1.76 9.10
CA ASN A 74 -5.26 -1.58 10.45
C ASN A 74 -4.08 -1.25 11.36
N VAL A 75 -4.12 -0.12 12.05
CA VAL A 75 -3.07 0.27 13.00
C VAL A 75 -3.71 0.43 14.36
N GLU A 76 -3.25 -0.36 15.34
CA GLU A 76 -3.79 -0.38 16.69
C GLU A 76 -2.65 -0.35 17.70
N ASN A 77 -2.67 0.61 18.63
CA ASN A 77 -1.71 0.73 19.75
C ASN A 77 -0.21 0.72 19.36
N GLY A 78 0.14 1.25 18.17
CA GLY A 78 1.53 1.31 17.69
C GLY A 78 1.99 0.09 16.90
N ASP A 79 1.15 -0.93 16.80
CA ASP A 79 1.33 -2.07 15.90
C ASP A 79 0.41 -1.91 14.69
N GLY A 80 0.95 -2.12 13.49
CA GLY A 80 0.21 -2.04 12.23
C GLY A 80 0.14 -3.40 11.56
N VAL A 81 -1.02 -3.78 11.05
CA VAL A 81 -1.22 -4.95 10.19
C VAL A 81 -1.79 -4.45 8.87
N ALA A 82 -1.13 -4.77 7.77
CA ALA A 82 -1.56 -4.41 6.43
C ALA A 82 -1.75 -5.66 5.59
N THR A 83 -2.93 -5.80 5.01
CA THR A 83 -3.19 -6.80 3.98
C THR A 83 -3.28 -6.07 2.65
N LEU A 84 -2.37 -6.38 1.73
CA LEU A 84 -2.33 -5.81 0.39
C LEU A 84 -2.64 -6.88 -0.66
N HIS A 85 -3.42 -6.51 -1.65
CA HIS A 85 -3.74 -7.28 -2.83
C HIS A 85 -3.19 -6.56 -4.04
N LEU A 86 -2.28 -7.22 -4.76
CA LEU A 86 -1.56 -6.65 -5.88
C LEU A 86 -1.69 -7.58 -7.08
N LYS A 87 -1.98 -7.02 -8.25
CA LYS A 87 -1.90 -7.79 -9.50
C LYS A 87 -0.44 -7.85 -9.94
N VAL A 88 0.08 -9.04 -10.18
CA VAL A 88 1.46 -9.29 -10.62
C VAL A 88 1.42 -9.78 -12.07
N ILE A 89 2.08 -9.04 -12.96
CA ILE A 89 2.14 -9.34 -14.40
C ILE A 89 3.50 -9.98 -14.67
N GLY A 90 3.49 -11.30 -14.78
CA GLY A 90 4.66 -12.08 -15.18
C GLY A 90 4.71 -12.28 -16.70
N GLU A 91 5.88 -12.71 -17.20
CA GLU A 91 6.10 -13.07 -18.60
C GLU A 91 5.10 -14.11 -19.15
N LYS A 92 4.75 -15.11 -18.34
CA LYS A 92 3.88 -16.22 -18.74
C LYS A 92 2.42 -15.96 -18.45
N ARG A 93 2.13 -15.36 -17.28
CA ARG A 93 0.75 -15.13 -16.81
C ARG A 93 0.67 -14.00 -15.81
N THR A 94 -0.55 -13.48 -15.65
CA THR A 94 -0.89 -12.50 -14.62
C THR A 94 -1.61 -13.20 -13.46
N VAL A 95 -1.24 -12.89 -12.22
CA VAL A 95 -1.86 -13.45 -11.00
C VAL A 95 -2.20 -12.34 -10.01
N ASN A 96 -3.14 -12.60 -9.10
CA ASN A 96 -3.40 -11.70 -7.98
C ASN A 96 -2.66 -12.23 -6.75
N ALA A 97 -1.66 -11.48 -6.29
CA ALA A 97 -0.93 -11.76 -5.07
C ALA A 97 -1.59 -11.06 -3.88
N ARG A 98 -1.62 -11.75 -2.74
CA ARG A 98 -1.95 -11.22 -1.44
C ARG A 98 -0.68 -11.18 -0.61
N VAL A 99 -0.40 -10.05 0.03
CA VAL A 99 0.76 -9.88 0.91
C VAL A 99 0.26 -9.30 2.22
N ASP A 100 0.52 -10.02 3.30
CA ASP A 100 0.24 -9.61 4.66
C ASP A 100 1.53 -9.09 5.28
N LEU A 101 1.50 -7.85 5.78
CA LEU A 101 2.62 -7.17 6.40
C LEU A 101 2.26 -6.78 7.83
N SER A 102 3.28 -6.75 8.69
CA SER A 102 3.16 -6.22 10.04
C SER A 102 4.23 -5.17 10.32
N TYR A 103 3.85 -4.25 11.19
CA TYR A 103 4.62 -3.16 11.73
C TYR A 103 4.53 -3.30 13.26
N ARG A 104 5.67 -3.41 13.95
CA ARG A 104 5.68 -3.44 15.42
C ARG A 104 6.75 -2.50 15.97
N GLU A 105 6.44 -1.89 17.11
CA GLU A 105 7.41 -1.07 17.89
C GLU A 105 8.06 0.06 17.07
N ASN A 106 7.30 0.71 16.20
CA ASN A 106 7.79 1.82 15.38
C ASN A 106 8.89 1.45 14.35
N ARG A 107 9.04 0.16 14.00
CA ARG A 107 10.05 -0.37 13.05
C ARG A 107 9.48 -0.59 11.64
N ALA A 108 10.32 -0.57 10.61
CA ALA A 108 9.93 -0.78 9.20
C ALA A 108 9.01 -2.01 8.97
N TRP A 109 8.12 -1.92 7.97
CA TRP A 109 7.18 -2.97 7.59
C TRP A 109 7.88 -4.28 7.23
N ARG A 110 7.34 -5.40 7.73
CA ARG A 110 7.85 -6.75 7.43
C ARG A 110 6.76 -7.63 6.87
N VAL A 111 7.08 -8.35 5.80
CA VAL A 111 6.19 -9.35 5.21
C VAL A 111 6.06 -10.52 6.18
N THR A 112 4.83 -10.79 6.64
CA THR A 112 4.48 -11.90 7.54
C THR A 112 3.70 -13.00 6.84
N GLY A 113 3.07 -12.69 5.71
CA GLY A 113 2.35 -13.62 4.85
C GLY A 113 2.47 -13.19 3.40
N ALA A 114 2.57 -14.12 2.47
CA ALA A 114 2.45 -13.80 1.04
C ALA A 114 1.91 -15.02 0.31
N SER A 115 0.83 -14.86 -0.44
CA SER A 115 0.26 -15.90 -1.28
C SER A 115 -0.16 -15.33 -2.62
N TYR A 116 -0.46 -16.18 -3.58
CA TYR A 116 -1.08 -15.73 -4.82
C TYR A 116 -2.14 -16.71 -5.28
N ASN A 117 -3.19 -16.17 -5.89
CA ASN A 117 -4.27 -16.98 -6.41
C ASN A 117 -3.92 -17.45 -7.82
N ARG A 118 -3.88 -18.78 -8.00
CA ARG A 118 -3.77 -19.47 -9.27
C ARG A 118 -5.06 -20.26 -9.50
N ASP A 119 -5.90 -19.80 -10.42
CA ASP A 119 -7.08 -20.54 -10.88
C ASP A 119 -8.01 -21.00 -9.74
N GLY A 120 -8.16 -20.17 -8.69
CA GLY A 120 -8.98 -20.46 -7.50
C GLY A 120 -8.24 -21.16 -6.36
N GLN A 121 -6.96 -21.50 -6.52
CA GLN A 121 -6.11 -22.03 -5.46
C GLN A 121 -5.11 -20.96 -4.99
N ASP A 122 -5.06 -20.71 -3.67
CA ASP A 122 -4.05 -19.84 -3.08
C ASP A 122 -2.76 -20.62 -2.82
N ILE A 123 -1.67 -20.18 -3.44
CA ILE A 123 -0.35 -20.78 -3.29
C ILE A 123 0.48 -19.88 -2.39
N ASP A 124 0.98 -20.44 -1.28
CA ASP A 124 1.81 -19.71 -0.33
C ASP A 124 3.25 -19.49 -0.88
N LEU A 125 3.71 -18.26 -0.72
CA LEU A 125 5.03 -17.77 -1.13
C LEU A 125 5.97 -17.62 0.07
N ILE A 126 5.47 -17.64 1.31
CA ILE A 126 6.31 -17.76 2.50
C ILE A 126 6.50 -19.25 2.77
N GLN A 127 7.74 -19.70 2.67
CA GLN A 127 8.12 -20.95 3.32
C GLN A 127 8.15 -20.67 4.82
N GLY A 128 7.03 -20.94 5.49
CA GLY A 128 7.03 -21.04 6.94
C GLY A 128 8.09 -22.06 7.34
N TYR A 129 8.91 -21.73 8.33
CA TYR A 129 9.82 -22.64 9.03
C TYR A 129 9.01 -23.71 9.81
N GLY A 130 8.14 -24.46 9.11
CA GLY A 130 7.12 -25.29 9.73
C GLY A 130 6.25 -26.15 8.80
N GLU A 131 6.39 -26.08 7.48
CA GLU A 131 5.80 -27.12 6.61
C GLU A 131 6.81 -28.26 6.41
N PRO A 132 6.47 -29.53 6.75
CA PRO A 132 7.29 -30.66 6.37
C PRO A 132 7.33 -30.71 4.85
N GLY A 133 8.55 -30.70 4.28
CA GLY A 133 8.74 -30.80 2.84
C GLY A 133 7.98 -32.00 2.26
N PRO A 134 7.60 -31.94 0.96
CA PRO A 134 6.89 -33.03 0.32
C PRO A 134 7.68 -34.34 0.50
N PRO A 135 7.00 -35.47 0.82
CA PRO A 135 7.69 -36.74 0.98
C PRO A 135 8.47 -37.05 -0.30
N SER A 136 9.79 -37.16 -0.15
CA SER A 136 10.68 -37.69 -1.18
C SER A 136 10.22 -39.11 -1.50
N ASN A 137 9.77 -39.32 -2.73
CA ASN A 137 9.56 -40.65 -3.31
C ASN A 137 10.85 -41.10 -3.99
#